data_AF-A0A7W0ZFC4-F1
#
_entry.id   AF-A0A7W0ZFC4-F1
#
_cell.length_a   1.000
_cell.length_b   1.000
_cell.length_c   1.000
_cell.angle_alpha   90.00
_cell.angle_beta   90.00
_cell.angle_gamma   90.00
#
_symmetry.space_group_name_H-M   'P 1'
#
loop_
_entity.id
_entity.type
_entity.pdbx_description
1 polymer ?
#
loop_
_entity_poly.entity_id
_entity_poly.type
_entity_poly.pdbx_seq_one_letter_code
_entity_poly.pdbx_strand_id
1 'polypeptide(L)' 'MTERASAADRVANPEAVLTRSDLAELGYERPAVDAIFRACPVEVWEGYSRPIIRVSDFLEWRERSTYRGDRVRPVAGGIR' A
#
# COMPACT_ATOMS: atom_id res chain seq x y z
N MET A 1 24.48 -15.57 2.56
CA MET A 1 23.37 -14.93 3.28
C MET A 1 22.79 -13.92 2.31
N THR A 2 21.72 -14.24 1.60
CA THR A 2 21.10 -13.28 0.66
C THR A 2 20.42 -12.22 1.51
N GLU A 3 21.04 -11.04 1.63
CA GLU A 3 20.37 -9.90 2.23
C GLU A 3 19.06 -9.69 1.46
N ARG A 4 17.93 -9.91 2.13
CA ARG A 4 16.65 -9.55 1.56
C ARG A 4 16.68 -8.04 1.41
N ALA A 5 16.46 -7.53 0.20
CA ALA A 5 16.25 -6.11 -0.04
C ALA A 5 15.26 -5.56 1.00
N SER A 6 15.54 -4.39 1.58
CA SER A 6 14.63 -3.80 2.57
C SER A 6 13.29 -3.45 1.90
N ALA A 7 12.24 -3.25 2.69
CA ALA A 7 10.98 -2.76 2.14
C ALA A 7 11.18 -1.41 1.41
N ALA A 8 12.09 -0.56 1.91
CA ALA A 8 12.45 0.71 1.28
C ALA A 8 13.08 0.51 -0.11
N ASP A 9 13.97 -0.48 -0.26
CA ASP A 9 14.60 -0.78 -1.56
C ASP A 9 13.58 -1.29 -2.58
N ARG A 10 12.57 -2.06 -2.14
CA ARG A 10 11.49 -2.54 -3.02
C ARG A 10 10.65 -1.41 -3.57
N VAL A 11 10.39 -0.36 -2.79
CA VAL A 11 9.59 0.79 -3.25
C VAL A 11 10.24 1.52 -4.43
N ALA A 12 11.56 1.42 -4.61
CA ALA A 12 12.25 1.97 -5.78
C ALA A 12 11.99 1.18 -7.08
N ASN A 13 11.44 -0.05 -6.99
CA ASN A 13 11.09 -0.87 -8.15
C ASN A 13 9.56 -0.99 -8.29
N PRO A 14 8.93 -0.32 -9.28
CA PRO A 14 7.49 -0.37 -9.50
C PRO A 14 6.92 -1.77 -9.76
N GLU A 15 7.73 -2.68 -10.30
CA GLU A 15 7.35 -4.06 -10.60
C GLU A 15 7.48 -5.00 -9.38
N ALA A 16 8.02 -4.51 -8.27
CA ALA A 16 8.07 -5.28 -7.03
C ALA A 16 6.68 -5.32 -6.35
N VAL A 17 6.58 -6.19 -5.34
CA VAL A 17 5.37 -6.40 -4.56
C VAL A 17 5.60 -6.07 -3.10
N LEU A 18 4.55 -5.63 -2.41
CA LEU A 18 4.53 -5.30 -0.99
C LEU A 18 3.54 -6.20 -0.25
N THR A 19 4.00 -6.75 0.87
CA THR A 19 3.16 -7.42 1.86
C THR A 19 2.71 -6.42 2.94
N ARG A 20 1.79 -6.85 3.80
CA ARG A 20 1.44 -6.11 5.02
C ARG A 20 2.65 -5.81 5.91
N SER A 21 3.60 -6.74 5.99
CA SER A 21 4.82 -6.57 6.80
C SER A 21 5.75 -5.54 6.19
N ASP A 22 5.86 -5.47 4.86
CA ASP A 22 6.65 -4.45 4.18
C ASP A 22 6.09 -3.04 4.45
N LEU A 23 4.75 -2.87 4.40
CA LEU A 23 4.13 -1.59 4.72
C LEU A 23 4.34 -1.20 6.20
N ALA A 24 4.30 -2.17 7.12
CA ALA A 24 4.62 -1.92 8.52
C ALA A 24 6.09 -1.50 8.71
N GLU A 25 7.03 -2.12 7.98
CA GLU A 25 8.46 -1.75 7.97
C GLU A 25 8.67 -0.34 7.40
N LEU A 26 7.85 0.07 6.43
CA LEU A 26 7.82 1.45 5.89
C LEU A 26 7.21 2.48 6.87
N GLY A 27 6.75 2.05 8.05
CA GLY A 27 6.22 2.93 9.09
C GLY A 27 4.71 3.16 9.04
N TYR A 28 3.96 2.44 8.20
CA TYR A 28 2.51 2.54 8.19
C TYR A 28 1.89 1.81 9.38
N GLU A 29 1.03 2.50 10.12
CA GLU A 29 0.24 1.87 11.17
C GLU A 29 -0.76 0.87 10.60
N ARG A 30 -1.16 -0.11 11.42
CA ARG A 30 -2.10 -1.17 11.02
C ARG A 30 -3.38 -0.64 10.33
N PRO A 31 -4.06 0.42 10.82
CA PRO A 31 -5.23 0.96 10.14
C PRO A 31 -4.93 1.50 8.73
N ALA A 32 -3.75 2.10 8.54
CA ALA A 32 -3.30 2.59 7.24
C ALA A 32 -2.98 1.43 6.30
N VAL A 33 -2.30 0.39 6.79
CA VAL A 33 -2.05 -0.85 6.04
C VAL A 33 -3.37 -1.46 5.54
N ASP A 34 -4.37 -1.55 6.41
CA ASP A 34 -5.68 -2.09 6.02
C ASP A 34 -6.45 -1.17 5.06
N ALA A 35 -6.24 0.14 5.11
CA ALA A 35 -6.81 1.07 4.13
C ALA A 35 -6.14 0.88 2.74
N ILE A 36 -4.81 0.75 2.71
CA ILE A 36 -4.04 0.51 1.47
C ILE A 36 -4.48 -0.79 0.81
N PHE A 37 -4.53 -1.89 1.56
CA PHE A 37 -4.94 -3.21 1.04
C PHE A 37 -6.42 -3.28 0.62
N ARG A 38 -7.26 -2.36 1.09
CA ARG A 38 -8.66 -2.24 0.62
C ARG A 38 -8.79 -1.38 -0.64
N ALA A 39 -7.83 -0.50 -0.90
CA ALA A 39 -7.87 0.45 -2.01
C ALA A 39 -7.04 0.01 -3.23
N CYS A 40 -6.00 -0.81 -3.02
CA CYS A 40 -5.14 -1.30 -4.10
C CYS A 40 -5.61 -2.67 -4.63
N PRO A 41 -5.34 -3.01 -5.90
CA PRO A 41 -5.50 -4.36 -6.42
C PRO A 41 -4.64 -5.36 -5.61
N VAL A 42 -5.29 -6.36 -5.01
CA VAL A 42 -4.62 -7.41 -4.24
C VAL A 42 -4.41 -8.63 -5.12
N GLU A 43 -3.17 -9.11 -5.17
CA GLU A 43 -2.82 -10.36 -5.80
C GLU A 43 -2.74 -11.49 -4.77
N VAL A 44 -3.25 -12.66 -5.16
CA VAL A 44 -3.12 -13.92 -4.42
C VAL A 44 -2.52 -14.93 -5.38
N TRP A 45 -1.32 -15.41 -5.08
CA TRP A 45 -0.60 -16.35 -5.92
C TRP A 45 -0.80 -17.78 -5.42
N GLU A 46 -0.87 -18.73 -6.34
CA GLU A 46 -0.96 -20.16 -5.98
C GLU A 46 0.24 -20.58 -5.10
N GLY A 47 -0.04 -21.24 -3.98
CA GLY A 47 0.99 -21.64 -3.02
C GLY A 47 1.50 -20.52 -2.10
N TYR A 48 1.03 -19.28 -2.26
CA TYR A 48 1.42 -18.17 -1.39
C TYR A 48 0.21 -17.61 -0.62
N SER A 49 0.16 -17.92 0.67
CA SER A 49 -0.99 -17.61 1.52
C SER A 49 -1.14 -16.13 1.90
N ARG A 50 -0.13 -15.29 1.60
CA ARG A 50 -0.13 -13.88 2.01
C ARG A 50 -0.58 -12.99 0.84
N PRO A 51 -1.59 -12.13 1.04
CA PRO A 51 -1.98 -11.17 0.02
C PRO A 51 -0.86 -10.15 -0.18
N ILE A 52 -0.66 -9.76 -1.44
CA ILE A 52 0.34 -8.77 -1.84
C ILE A 52 -0.31 -7.72 -2.74
N ILE A 53 0.34 -6.56 -2.86
CA ILE A 53 -0.02 -5.49 -3.80
C ILE A 53 1.22 -5.12 -4.59
N ARG A 54 1.06 -4.56 -5.80
CA ARG A 54 2.20 -4.02 -6.54
C ARG A 54 2.66 -2.69 -5.95
N VAL A 55 3.96 -2.42 -6.07
CA VAL A 55 4.53 -1.12 -5.70
C VAL A 55 3.94 0.00 -6.55
N SER A 56 3.75 -0.22 -7.86
CA SER A 56 3.12 0.74 -8.76
C SER A 56 1.72 1.15 -8.30
N ASP A 57 0.86 0.19 -7.98
CA ASP A 57 -0.50 0.44 -7.47
C ASP A 57 -0.50 1.22 -6.15
N PHE A 58 0.42 0.85 -5.25
CA PHE A 58 0.61 1.55 -3.98
C PHE A 58 1.05 3.00 -4.19
N LEU A 59 2.01 3.25 -5.08
CA LEU A 59 2.50 4.59 -5.39
C LEU A 59 1.42 5.45 -6.05
N GLU A 60 0.64 4.88 -6.97
CA GLU A 60 -0.50 5.58 -7.60
C GLU A 60 -1.58 5.91 -6.57
N TRP A 61 -1.92 4.97 -5.69
CA TRP A 61 -2.85 5.23 -4.58
C TRP A 61 -2.35 6.34 -3.66
N ARG A 62 -1.05 6.34 -3.33
CA ARG A 62 -0.43 7.35 -2.48
C ARG A 62 -0.50 8.74 -3.12
N GLU A 63 -0.20 8.84 -4.42
CA GLU A 63 -0.29 10.13 -5.14
C GLU A 63 -1.73 10.65 -5.16
N ARG A 64 -2.72 9.80 -5.47
CA ARG A 64 -4.15 10.18 -5.44
C ARG A 64 -4.65 10.57 -4.04
N SER A 65 -4.06 10.00 -3.00
CA SER A 65 -4.38 10.30 -1.60
C SER A 65 -3.58 11.47 -1.03
N THR A 66 -2.64 12.04 -1.80
CA THR A 66 -1.83 13.17 -1.36
C THR A 66 -2.62 14.46 -1.49
N TYR A 67 -2.87 15.12 -0.36
CA TYR A 67 -3.48 16.43 -0.36
C TYR A 67 -2.53 17.48 -0.97
N ARG A 68 -2.93 18.10 -2.08
CA ARG A 68 -2.16 19.13 -2.80
C ARG A 68 -2.66 20.57 -2.59
N GLY A 69 -3.59 20.78 -1.67
CA GLY A 69 -4.23 22.09 -1.45
C GLY A 69 -5.56 22.28 -2.18
N ASP A 70 -5.98 21.31 -2.99
CA ASP A 70 -7.33 21.27 -3.55
C ASP A 70 -8.33 20.83 -2.49
N ARG A 71 -9.49 21.51 -2.41
CA ARG A 71 -10.56 21.24 -1.43
C ARG A 71 -10.76 19.73 -1.25
N VAL A 72 -10.45 19.22 -0.06
CA VAL A 72 -10.87 17.87 0.35
C VAL A 72 -12.37 17.82 0.13
N ARG A 73 -12.85 16.97 -0.80
CA ARG A 73 -14.28 16.73 -0.90
C ARG A 73 -14.69 16.15 0.45
N PRO A 74 -15.57 16.80 1.22
CA PRO A 74 -16.10 16.18 2.42
C PRO A 74 -16.75 14.88 1.96
N VAL A 75 -16.29 13.75 2.53
CA VAL A 75 -16.99 12.49 2.40
C VAL A 75 -18.37 12.77 2.97
N ALA A 76 -19.40 12.77 2.13
CA ALA A 76 -20.75 13.12 2.54
C ALA A 76 -21.10 12.29 3.78
N GLY A 77 -21.34 12.98 4.90
CA GLY A 77 -21.54 12.37 6.20
C GLY A 77 -22.67 11.36 6.15
N GLY A 78 -22.31 10.07 6.17
CA GLY A 78 -23.22 9.00 6.53
C GLY A 78 -23.16 8.79 8.04
N ILE A 79 -23.67 9.76 8.79
CA ILE A 79 -24.05 9.49 10.19
C ILE A 79 -25.32 8.64 10.10
N ARG A 80 -25.21 7.37 10.48
CA ARG A 80 -26.33 6.54 10.92
C ARG A 80 -25.91 5.78 12.16
#